data_AF-A0A7U9SYF8-F1
#
_entry.id   AF-A0A7U9SYF8-F1
#
_cell.length_a   1.000
_cell.length_b   1.000
_cell.length_c   1.000
_cell.angle_alpha   90.00
_cell.angle_beta   90.00
_cell.angle_gamma   90.00
#
_symmetry.space_group_name_H-M   'P 1'
#
loop_
_entity.id
_entity.type
_entity.pdbx_description
1 polymer ?
#
loop_
_entity_poly.entity_id
_entity_poly.type
_entity_poly.pdbx_seq_one_letter_code
_entity_poly.pdbx_strand_id
1 'polypeptide(L)'
;MKYSVPKPSKICMSEEQLQRFFDFIMGDDLDFYEEYTVNLTEEERESFFRDNPDFMLGDGIECDKLDLVKDRTIEEILRKIGELEERRG
;
A
#
# COMPACT_ATOMS: atom_id res chain seq x y z
N MET A 1 16.45 18.03 -8.65
CA MET A 1 15.33 18.24 -9.59
C MET A 1 14.41 19.31 -9.01
N LYS A 2 14.03 20.33 -9.79
CA LYS A 2 12.99 21.29 -9.38
C LYS A 2 11.67 20.79 -9.94
N TYR A 3 10.82 20.22 -9.09
CA TYR A 3 9.48 19.83 -9.49
C TYR A 3 8.66 21.09 -9.74
N SER A 4 8.11 21.22 -10.94
CA SER A 4 7.14 22.26 -11.26
C SER A 4 5.82 21.91 -10.58
N VAL A 5 5.56 22.55 -9.43
CA VAL A 5 4.28 22.43 -8.72
C VAL A 5 3.20 23.08 -9.60
N PRO A 6 2.18 22.33 -10.05
CA PRO A 6 1.07 22.89 -10.81
C PRO A 6 0.42 24.03 -10.01
N LYS A 7 0.02 25.11 -10.69
CA LYS A 7 -0.76 26.16 -10.05
C LYS A 7 -2.01 25.51 -9.44
N PRO A 8 -2.35 25.76 -8.16
CA PRO A 8 -3.50 25.13 -7.53
C PRO A 8 -4.75 25.41 -8.36
N SER A 9 -5.28 24.36 -8.98
CA SER A 9 -6.57 24.41 -9.66
C SER A 9 -7.66 24.55 -8.62
N LYS A 10 -8.79 25.18 -8.98
CA LYS A 10 -9.98 25.35 -8.13
C LYS A 10 -10.70 24.03 -7.74
N ILE A 11 -10.06 22.89 -7.99
CA ILE A 11 -10.57 21.55 -7.69
C ILE A 11 -10.42 21.36 -6.18
N CYS A 12 -11.52 21.53 -5.47
CA CYS A 12 -11.63 21.17 -4.07
C CYS A 12 -12.05 19.70 -4.01
N MET A 13 -11.26 18.86 -3.32
CA MET A 13 -11.70 17.52 -2.95
C MET A 13 -12.92 17.63 -2.03
N SER A 14 -13.86 16.69 -2.14
CA SER A 14 -14.86 16.48 -1.08
C SER A 14 -14.19 16.01 0.21
N GLU A 15 -14.88 16.10 1.35
CA GLU A 15 -14.36 15.57 2.63
C GLU A 15 -13.99 14.08 2.52
N GLU A 16 -14.82 13.28 1.84
CA GLU A 16 -14.51 11.85 1.60
C GLU A 16 -13.27 11.64 0.71
N GLN A 17 -13.10 12.46 -0.32
CA GLN A 17 -11.92 12.38 -1.20
C GLN A 17 -10.66 12.80 -0.46
N LEU A 18 -10.78 13.81 0.40
CA LEU A 18 -9.68 14.29 1.23
C LEU A 18 -9.28 13.24 2.27
N GLN A 19 -10.26 12.57 2.88
CA GLN A 19 -10.01 11.47 3.82
C GLN A 19 -9.26 10.32 3.13
N ARG A 20 -9.76 9.81 2.01
CA ARG A 20 -9.07 8.74 1.25
C ARG A 20 -7.66 9.14 0.80
N PHE A 21 -7.45 10.40 0.49
CA PHE A 21 -6.12 10.90 0.13
C PHE A 21 -5.16 10.89 1.34
N PHE A 22 -5.63 11.26 2.53
CA PHE A 22 -4.83 11.16 3.75
C PHE A 22 -4.57 9.72 4.15
N ASP A 23 -5.58 8.84 4.06
CA ASP A 23 -5.42 7.41 4.34
C ASP A 23 -4.39 6.80 3.39
N PHE A 24 -4.40 7.18 2.10
CA PHE A 24 -3.39 6.74 1.14
C PHE A 24 -1.97 7.26 1.43
N ILE A 25 -1.81 8.52 1.87
CA ILE A 25 -0.47 9.09 2.14
C ILE A 25 0.10 8.61 3.48
N MET A 26 -0.78 8.31 4.44
CA MET A 26 -0.41 7.98 5.81
C MET A 26 -0.43 6.47 6.11
N GLY A 27 -1.11 5.68 5.28
CA GLY A 27 -1.15 4.21 5.39
C GLY A 27 0.15 3.57 4.92
N ASP A 28 0.42 2.37 5.43
CA ASP A 28 1.54 1.55 4.98
C ASP A 28 1.18 0.73 3.73
N ASP A 29 2.17 0.06 3.13
CA ASP A 29 1.96 -0.72 1.91
C ASP A 29 1.00 -1.91 2.15
N LEU A 30 0.92 -2.39 3.39
CA LEU A 30 -0.01 -3.43 3.85
C LEU A 30 -1.46 -2.93 3.89
N ASP A 31 -1.73 -1.76 4.46
CA ASP A 31 -3.04 -1.11 4.50
C ASP A 31 -3.57 -0.88 3.07
N PHE A 32 -2.70 -0.38 2.18
CA PHE A 32 -3.05 -0.21 0.77
C PHE A 32 -3.38 -1.53 0.09
N TYR A 33 -2.63 -2.59 0.39
CA TYR A 33 -2.88 -3.91 -0.18
C TYR A 33 -4.22 -4.51 0.29
N GLU A 34 -4.54 -4.41 1.58
CA GLU A 34 -5.81 -4.87 2.14
C GLU A 34 -7.00 -4.12 1.50
N GLU A 35 -6.89 -2.80 1.33
CA GLU A 35 -8.01 -2.00 0.81
C GLU A 35 -8.19 -2.13 -0.72
N TYR A 36 -7.09 -2.08 -1.48
CA TYR A 36 -7.17 -1.91 -2.94
C TYR A 36 -6.72 -3.12 -3.75
N THR A 37 -5.93 -4.04 -3.17
CA THR A 37 -5.24 -5.09 -3.95
C THR A 37 -5.78 -6.49 -3.64
N VAL A 38 -6.27 -6.76 -2.43
CA VAL A 38 -6.74 -8.10 -2.01
C VAL A 38 -7.94 -8.60 -2.82
N ASN A 39 -8.81 -7.69 -3.25
CA ASN A 39 -10.05 -7.99 -3.96
C ASN A 39 -9.90 -7.98 -5.49
N LEU A 40 -8.71 -7.68 -6.00
CA LEU A 40 -8.43 -7.73 -7.43
C LEU A 40 -8.43 -9.18 -7.93
N THR A 41 -8.69 -9.34 -9.23
CA THR A 41 -8.44 -10.64 -9.88
C THR A 41 -6.95 -10.97 -9.83
N GLU A 42 -6.63 -12.27 -9.97
CA GLU A 42 -5.24 -12.71 -9.99
C GLU A 42 -4.41 -12.01 -11.07
N GLU A 43 -4.99 -11.83 -12.26
CA GLU A 43 -4.36 -11.14 -13.40
C GLU A 43 -4.09 -9.66 -13.13
N GLU A 44 -5.05 -8.94 -12.53
CA GLU A 44 -4.89 -7.53 -12.17
C GLU A 44 -3.83 -7.35 -11.08
N ARG A 45 -3.83 -8.23 -10.08
CA ARG A 45 -2.83 -8.20 -9.02
C ARG A 45 -1.44 -8.53 -9.55
N GLU A 46 -1.30 -9.56 -10.38
CA GLU A 46 -0.02 -9.87 -11.04
C GLU A 46 0.48 -8.70 -11.89
N SER A 47 -0.40 -8.00 -12.61
CA SER A 47 -0.03 -6.79 -13.34
C SER A 47 0.48 -5.70 -12.39
N PHE A 48 -0.23 -5.45 -11.29
CA PHE A 48 0.15 -4.43 -10.30
C PHE A 48 1.56 -4.67 -9.75
N PHE A 49 1.88 -5.89 -9.34
CA PHE A 49 3.20 -6.21 -8.78
C PHE A 49 4.31 -6.32 -9.81
N ARG A 50 3.98 -6.63 -11.08
CA ARG A 50 4.93 -6.55 -12.19
C ARG A 50 5.32 -5.10 -12.48
N ASP A 51 4.36 -4.18 -12.38
CA ASP A 51 4.56 -2.76 -12.60
C ASP A 51 5.22 -2.08 -11.38
N ASN A 52 5.02 -2.63 -10.18
CA ASN A 52 5.52 -2.11 -8.91
C ASN A 52 6.27 -3.22 -8.12
N PRO A 53 7.46 -3.66 -8.60
CA PRO A 53 8.17 -4.81 -8.01
C PRO A 53 8.66 -4.57 -6.58
N ASP A 54 8.86 -3.30 -6.19
CA ASP A 54 9.36 -2.92 -4.86
C ASP A 54 8.24 -2.59 -3.86
N PHE A 55 6.96 -2.78 -4.25
CA PHE A 55 5.80 -2.31 -3.47
C PHE A 55 5.74 -2.86 -2.04
N MET A 56 6.21 -4.09 -1.79
CA MET A 56 6.25 -4.67 -0.43
C MET A 56 7.65 -5.00 0.06
N LEU A 57 8.66 -4.36 -0.54
CA LEU A 57 10.04 -4.60 -0.16
C LEU A 57 10.32 -4.14 1.28
N GLY A 58 9.61 -3.10 1.74
CA GLY A 58 9.65 -2.60 3.12
C GLY A 58 9.23 -3.64 4.15
N ASP A 59 8.24 -4.47 3.79
CA ASP A 59 7.71 -5.56 4.63
C ASP A 59 8.45 -6.89 4.44
N GLY A 60 9.52 -6.90 3.65
CA GLY A 60 10.31 -8.09 3.36
C GLY A 60 9.61 -9.11 2.45
N ILE A 61 8.57 -8.69 1.74
CA ILE A 61 7.82 -9.55 0.83
C ILE A 61 8.34 -9.35 -0.59
N GLU A 62 9.01 -10.37 -1.09
CA GLU A 62 9.41 -10.44 -2.50
C GLU A 62 8.21 -10.78 -3.39
N CYS A 63 8.25 -10.35 -4.65
CA CYS A 63 7.17 -10.52 -5.64
C CYS A 63 6.77 -12.01 -5.84
N ASP A 64 7.68 -12.95 -5.62
CA ASP A 64 7.43 -14.39 -5.68
C ASP A 64 6.75 -14.97 -4.42
N LYS A 65 6.58 -14.15 -3.36
CA LYS A 65 5.95 -14.51 -2.08
C LYS A 65 4.58 -13.85 -1.89
N LEU A 66 4.04 -13.19 -2.91
CA LEU A 66 2.76 -12.50 -2.85
C LEU A 66 1.57 -13.42 -2.53
N ASP A 67 1.67 -14.70 -2.88
CA ASP A 67 0.71 -15.72 -2.47
C ASP A 67 0.53 -15.80 -0.94
N LEU A 68 1.57 -15.46 -0.18
CA LEU A 68 1.54 -15.44 1.28
C LEU A 68 0.65 -14.31 1.80
N VAL A 69 0.66 -13.12 1.17
CA VAL A 69 -0.15 -11.96 1.60
C VAL A 69 -1.62 -12.12 1.22
N LYS A 70 -1.98 -13.09 0.36
CA LYS A 70 -3.38 -13.46 0.10
C LYS A 70 -4.05 -14.08 1.32
N ASP A 71 -3.27 -14.66 2.23
CA ASP A 71 -3.78 -15.26 3.46
C ASP A 71 -3.84 -14.21 4.58
N ARG A 72 -5.05 -13.89 5.02
CA ARG A 72 -5.32 -12.96 6.12
C ARG A 72 -4.52 -13.29 7.39
N THR A 73 -4.23 -14.57 7.63
CA THR A 73 -3.42 -15.02 8.77
C THR A 73 -1.99 -14.53 8.67
N ILE A 74 -1.42 -14.55 7.47
CA ILE A 74 -0.04 -14.09 7.22
C ILE A 74 0.03 -12.57 7.28
N GLU A 75 -0.97 -11.89 6.73
CA GLU A 75 -1.12 -10.44 6.82
C GLU A 75 -1.13 -9.96 8.29
N GLU A 76 -1.93 -10.59 9.16
CA GLU A 76 -1.96 -10.30 10.60
C GLU A 76 -0.62 -10.57 11.30
N ILE A 77 0.13 -11.59 10.86
CA ILE A 77 1.47 -11.89 11.41
C ILE A 77 2.46 -10.79 11.04
N LEU A 78 2.49 -10.37 9.78
CA LEU A 78 3.38 -9.31 9.30
C LEU A 78 3.10 -7.98 10.00
N ARG A 79 1.83 -7.61 10.15
CA ARG A 79 1.40 -6.42 10.90
C ARG A 79 1.94 -6.42 12.33
N LYS A 80 1.82 -7.56 13.03
CA LYS A 80 2.37 -7.72 14.39
C LYS A 80 3.89 -7.64 14.44
N ILE A 81 4.59 -8.11 13.41
CA ILE A 81 6.05 -7.99 13.32
C ILE A 81 6.42 -6.51 13.17
N GLY A 82 5.77 -5.78 12.26
CA GLY A 82 5.97 -4.33 12.08
C GLY A 82 5.76 -3.54 13.38
N GLU A 83 4.62 -3.75 14.05
CA GLU A 83 4.33 -3.12 15.35
C GLU A 83 5.40 -3.40 16.42
N LEU A 84 5.96 -4.62 16.43
CA LEU A 84 7.01 -5.01 17.38
C LEU A 84 8.37 -4.38 17.05
N GLU A 85 8.67 -4.21 15.76
CA GLU A 85 9.90 -3.57 15.29
C GLU A 85 9.88 -2.06 15.55
N GLU A 86 8.75 -1.38 15.30
CA GLU A 86 8.57 0.02 15.66
C GLU A 86 8.74 0.26 17.17
N ARG A 87 8.20 -0.64 18.01
CA ARG A 87 8.34 -0.55 19.47
C ARG A 87 9.76 -0.81 19.98
N ARG A 88 10.64 -1.37 19.15
CA ARG A 88 12.06 -1.62 19.48
C ARG A 88 12.99 -0.49 19.05
N GLY A 89 12.56 0.37 18.14
CA GLY A 89 13.29 1.57 17.70
C GLY A 89 13.12 2.75 18.65
#